data_AF-A0A1I5KAC8-F1
#
_entry.id   AF-A0A1I5KAC8-F1
#
_cell.length_a   1.000
_cell.length_b   1.000
_cell.length_c   1.000
_cell.angle_alpha   90.00
_cell.angle_beta   90.00
_cell.angle_gamma   90.00
#
_symmetry.space_group_name_H-M   'P 1'
#
loop_
_entity.id
_entity.type
_entity.pdbx_description
1 polymer ?
#
loop_
_entity_poly.entity_id
_entity_poly.type
_entity_poly.pdbx_seq_one_letter_code
_entity_poly.pdbx_strand_id
1 'polypeptide(L)'
;MTQFYRKAACNIVKQGHPSFDRQAESDQAAAGGFRPEPFAGQLRYGPKELIALEHQQALKAEGYSVRLAGDRATRLHRGIVANPEAERLALVTLDNGNRFAVNFDEFDLTTGYCSGSMIREAIIIDVRNLRARIARMIEDAAAVVGEPDDGE
;
A
#
# COMPACT_ATOMS: atom_id res chain seq x y z
N MET A 1 -10.25 -2.18 -15.64
CA MET A 1 -9.50 -2.10 -14.36
C MET A 1 -10.21 -2.99 -13.36
N THR A 2 -9.55 -4.04 -12.86
CA THR A 2 -10.15 -4.99 -11.92
C THR A 2 -10.27 -4.36 -10.54
N GLN A 3 -11.47 -4.41 -9.94
CA GLN A 3 -11.73 -3.93 -8.58
C GLN A 3 -12.25 -5.09 -7.73
N PHE A 4 -11.81 -5.14 -6.48
CA PHE A 4 -12.17 -6.18 -5.53
C PHE A 4 -12.94 -5.57 -4.35
N TYR A 5 -13.95 -6.29 -3.87
CA TYR A 5 -14.56 -5.99 -2.58
C TYR A 5 -13.63 -6.41 -1.43
N ARG A 6 -13.87 -5.86 -0.24
CA ARG A 6 -13.06 -6.07 0.97
C ARG A 6 -12.70 -7.53 1.25
N LYS A 7 -13.65 -8.47 1.12
CA LYS A 7 -13.42 -9.92 1.36
C LYS A 7 -12.35 -10.47 0.42
N ALA A 8 -12.52 -10.27 -0.89
CA ALA A 8 -11.57 -10.70 -1.90
C ALA A 8 -10.19 -10.03 -1.72
N ALA A 9 -10.17 -8.73 -1.41
CA ALA A 9 -8.92 -8.02 -1.14
C ALA A 9 -8.14 -8.58 0.06
N CYS A 10 -8.83 -8.90 1.15
CA CYS A 10 -8.20 -9.54 2.31
C CYS A 10 -7.66 -10.92 1.93
N ASN A 11 -8.42 -11.72 1.18
CA ASN A 11 -7.98 -13.05 0.74
C ASN A 11 -6.74 -13.00 -0.15
N ILE A 12 -6.64 -12.01 -1.05
CA ILE A 12 -5.45 -11.78 -1.87
C ILE A 12 -4.25 -11.53 -0.95
N VAL A 13 -4.33 -10.55 -0.05
CA VAL A 13 -3.20 -10.20 0.85
C VAL A 13 -2.85 -11.33 1.83
N LYS A 14 -3.85 -12.13 2.23
CA LYS A 14 -3.68 -13.28 3.14
C LYS A 14 -2.69 -14.33 2.60
N GLN A 15 -2.51 -14.42 1.29
CA GLN A 15 -1.52 -15.32 0.68
C GLN A 15 -0.09 -15.02 1.13
N GLY A 16 0.25 -13.74 1.36
CA GLY A 16 1.54 -13.33 1.93
C GLY A 16 1.52 -13.19 3.45
N HIS A 17 0.35 -13.05 4.05
CA HIS A 17 0.17 -12.76 5.47
C HIS A 17 -1.00 -13.58 6.06
N PRO A 18 -0.78 -14.85 6.46
CA PRO A 18 -1.86 -15.79 6.79
C PRO A 18 -2.81 -15.36 7.92
N SER A 19 -2.37 -14.47 8.82
CA SER A 19 -3.19 -13.91 9.90
C SER A 19 -4.04 -12.71 9.48
N PHE A 20 -3.94 -12.26 8.23
CA PHE A 20 -4.67 -11.11 7.72
C PHE A 20 -6.05 -11.53 7.19
N ASP A 21 -7.10 -11.10 7.88
CA ASP A 21 -8.50 -11.29 7.49
C ASP A 21 -9.30 -9.97 7.61
N ARG A 22 -10.62 -10.04 7.39
CA ARG A 22 -11.50 -8.85 7.47
C ARG A 22 -11.49 -8.21 8.85
N GLN A 23 -11.40 -8.99 9.92
CA GLN A 23 -11.39 -8.45 11.28
C GLN A 23 -10.05 -7.77 11.54
N ALA A 24 -8.95 -8.43 11.19
CA ALA A 24 -7.61 -7.88 11.32
C ALA A 24 -7.43 -6.59 10.49
N GLU A 25 -8.05 -6.50 9.31
CA GLU A 25 -8.09 -5.25 8.52
C GLU A 25 -8.90 -4.17 9.24
N SER A 26 -10.07 -4.51 9.80
CA SER A 26 -10.91 -3.59 10.59
C SER A 26 -10.17 -3.01 11.78
N ASP A 27 -9.52 -3.87 12.56
CA ASP A 27 -8.78 -3.50 13.77
C ASP A 27 -7.60 -2.61 13.40
N GLN A 28 -6.93 -2.91 12.30
CA GLN A 28 -5.83 -2.09 11.80
C GLN A 28 -6.31 -0.72 11.33
N ALA A 29 -7.42 -0.65 10.60
CA ALA A 29 -8.01 0.63 10.19
C ALA A 29 -8.39 1.49 11.42
N ALA A 30 -8.96 0.87 12.47
CA ALA A 30 -9.26 1.55 13.73
C ALA A 30 -7.99 2.07 14.44
N ALA A 31 -6.87 1.34 14.33
CA ALA A 31 -5.57 1.72 14.89
C ALA A 31 -4.76 2.71 14.01
N GLY A 32 -5.34 3.25 12.94
CA GLY A 32 -4.69 4.21 12.03
C GLY A 32 -3.91 3.56 10.89
N GLY A 33 -4.25 2.32 10.53
CA GLY A 33 -3.80 1.66 9.32
C GLY A 33 -4.37 2.31 8.05
N PHE A 34 -3.76 1.99 6.91
CA PHE A 34 -4.24 2.36 5.60
C PHE A 34 -5.66 1.82 5.36
N ARG A 35 -6.48 2.66 4.74
CA ARG A 35 -7.82 2.32 4.30
C ARG A 35 -8.08 3.03 2.97
N PRO A 36 -8.63 2.34 1.95
CA PRO A 36 -9.00 2.98 0.71
C PRO A 36 -10.18 3.94 0.93
N GLU A 37 -10.30 4.94 0.07
CA GLU A 37 -11.44 5.84 0.09
C GLU A 37 -12.73 5.06 -0.25
N PRO A 38 -13.80 5.23 0.55
CA PRO A 38 -15.06 4.55 0.29
C PRO A 38 -15.73 5.12 -0.97
N PHE A 39 -16.18 4.24 -1.87
CA PHE A 39 -17.00 4.61 -3.03
C PHE A 39 -18.41 4.07 -2.83
N ALA A 40 -19.42 4.95 -2.85
CA ALA A 40 -20.82 4.60 -2.60
C ALA A 40 -21.03 3.79 -1.30
N GLY A 41 -20.32 4.15 -0.23
CA GLY A 41 -20.40 3.48 1.08
C GLY A 41 -19.67 2.12 1.16
N GLN A 42 -18.98 1.69 0.09
CA GLN A 42 -18.25 0.42 0.06
C GLN A 42 -16.75 0.66 -0.11
N LEU A 43 -15.94 -0.16 0.58
CA LEU A 43 -14.49 -0.18 0.37
C LEU A 43 -14.18 -0.99 -0.89
N ARG A 44 -13.54 -0.33 -1.85
CA ARG A 44 -13.08 -0.95 -3.09
C ARG A 44 -11.57 -0.97 -3.12
N TYR A 45 -11.02 -2.10 -3.54
CA TYR A 45 -9.59 -2.32 -3.62
C TYR A 45 -9.24 -2.60 -5.07
N GLY A 46 -8.53 -1.70 -5.73
CA GLY A 46 -7.83 -1.97 -6.98
C GLY A 46 -6.39 -2.39 -6.72
N PRO A 47 -5.59 -2.61 -7.78
CA PRO A 47 -4.18 -2.96 -7.64
C PRO A 47 -3.38 -1.97 -6.79
N LYS A 48 -3.69 -0.67 -6.86
CA LYS A 48 -2.98 0.38 -6.11
C LYS A 48 -3.25 0.27 -4.60
N GLU A 49 -4.50 0.03 -4.23
CA GLU A 49 -4.90 -0.17 -2.84
C GLU A 49 -4.33 -1.49 -2.28
N LEU A 50 -4.28 -2.54 -3.10
CA LEU A 50 -3.67 -3.82 -2.72
C LEU A 50 -2.16 -3.70 -2.49
N ILE A 51 -1.44 -2.93 -3.32
CA ILE A 51 -0.01 -2.64 -3.11
C ILE A 51 0.20 -1.95 -1.76
N ALA A 52 -0.59 -0.93 -1.44
CA ALA A 52 -0.47 -0.23 -0.17
C ALA A 52 -0.78 -1.14 1.02
N LEU A 53 -1.80 -2.00 0.90
CA LEU A 53 -2.20 -2.92 1.95
C LEU A 53 -1.16 -4.02 2.20
N GLU A 54 -0.59 -4.60 1.14
CA GLU A 54 0.52 -5.57 1.24
C GLU A 54 1.75 -4.92 1.88
N HIS A 55 2.11 -3.71 1.45
CA HIS A 55 3.25 -2.99 2.01
C HIS A 55 3.07 -2.71 3.51
N GLN A 56 1.85 -2.36 3.95
CA GLN A 56 1.54 -2.23 5.38
C GLN A 56 1.78 -3.54 6.13
N GLN A 57 1.36 -4.68 5.58
CA GLN A 57 1.56 -5.97 6.25
C GLN A 57 3.03 -6.37 6.30
N ALA A 58 3.81 -6.08 5.25
CA ALA A 58 5.25 -6.29 5.25
C ALA A 58 5.94 -5.47 6.36
N LEU A 59 5.62 -4.18 6.48
CA LEU A 59 6.14 -3.33 7.56
C LEU A 59 5.71 -3.86 8.94
N LYS A 60 4.48 -4.33 9.11
CA LYS A 60 4.05 -4.93 10.38
C LYS A 60 4.83 -6.20 10.71
N ALA A 61 5.12 -7.04 9.72
CA ALA A 61 5.95 -8.22 9.90
C ALA A 61 7.40 -7.87 10.32
N GLU A 62 7.89 -6.70 9.92
CA GLU A 62 9.17 -6.13 10.37
C GLU A 62 9.11 -5.47 11.76
N GLY A 63 7.95 -5.48 12.42
CA GLY A 63 7.78 -4.96 13.78
C GLY A 63 7.35 -3.48 13.87
N TYR A 64 7.00 -2.85 12.75
CA TYR A 64 6.46 -1.49 12.77
C TYR A 64 5.06 -1.46 13.40
N SER A 65 4.77 -0.37 14.13
CA SER A 65 3.43 -0.14 14.66
C SER A 65 2.41 0.05 13.52
N VAL A 66 1.15 -0.33 13.77
CA VAL A 66 0.09 -0.22 12.76
C VAL A 66 -0.05 1.20 12.22
N ARG A 67 0.02 2.21 13.10
CA ARG A 67 -0.08 3.62 12.71
C ARG A 67 1.07 4.04 11.79
N LEU A 68 2.30 3.63 12.08
CA LEU A 68 3.45 3.99 11.26
C LEU A 68 3.45 3.26 9.91
N ALA A 69 3.10 1.96 9.92
CA ALA A 69 2.92 1.18 8.71
C ALA A 69 1.79 1.76 7.83
N GLY A 70 0.67 2.16 8.45
CA GLY A 70 -0.46 2.81 7.79
C GLY A 70 -0.13 4.16 7.17
N ASP A 71 0.64 5.01 7.87
CA ASP A 71 1.12 6.29 7.33
C ASP A 71 1.99 6.07 6.08
N ARG A 72 2.94 5.12 6.14
CA ARG A 72 3.80 4.78 4.99
C ARG A 72 3.01 4.20 3.82
N ALA A 73 2.08 3.28 4.08
CA ALA A 73 1.19 2.71 3.06
C ALA A 73 0.28 3.76 2.41
N THR A 74 -0.28 4.68 3.20
CA THR A 74 -1.10 5.79 2.69
C THR A 74 -0.28 6.72 1.80
N ARG A 75 0.96 7.03 2.19
CA ARG A 75 1.88 7.84 1.37
C ARG A 75 2.27 7.13 0.09
N LEU A 76 2.56 5.84 0.15
CA LEU A 76 2.84 5.01 -1.02
C LEU A 76 1.65 5.00 -1.98
N HIS A 77 0.43 4.77 -1.49
CA HIS A 77 -0.79 4.81 -2.30
C HIS A 77 -0.94 6.13 -3.05
N ARG A 78 -0.83 7.26 -2.34
CA ARG A 78 -0.89 8.60 -2.93
C ARG A 78 0.21 8.81 -3.98
N GLY A 79 1.43 8.34 -3.70
CA GLY A 79 2.54 8.39 -4.63
C GLY A 79 2.26 7.61 -5.93
N ILE A 80 1.69 6.41 -5.85
CA ILE A 80 1.29 5.59 -7.01
C ILE A 80 0.14 6.24 -7.78
N VAL A 81 -0.82 6.86 -7.08
CA VAL A 81 -1.92 7.58 -7.73
C VAL A 81 -1.39 8.77 -8.52
N ALA A 82 -0.46 9.54 -7.94
CA ALA A 82 0.15 10.71 -8.59
C ALA A 82 1.14 10.34 -9.71
N ASN A 83 1.86 9.22 -9.57
CA ASN A 83 2.89 8.78 -10.52
C ASN A 83 2.63 7.31 -10.94
N PRO A 84 1.62 7.06 -11.79
CA PRO A 84 1.17 5.71 -12.11
C PRO A 84 2.25 4.85 -12.79
N GLU A 85 3.16 5.47 -13.54
CA GLU A 85 4.23 4.80 -14.29
C GLU A 85 5.55 4.67 -13.51
N ALA A 86 5.67 5.27 -12.32
CA ALA A 86 6.92 5.25 -11.57
C ALA A 86 7.32 3.80 -11.22
N GLU A 87 8.53 3.39 -11.58
CA GLU A 87 9.08 2.08 -11.18
C GLU A 87 9.51 2.09 -9.71
N ARG A 88 9.98 3.25 -9.23
CA ARG A 88 10.43 3.46 -7.86
C ARG A 88 9.84 4.76 -7.32
N LEU A 89 9.42 4.73 -6.06
CA LEU A 89 8.95 5.92 -5.34
C LEU A 89 9.83 6.19 -4.13
N ALA A 90 10.17 7.45 -3.92
CA ALA A 90 10.79 7.92 -2.70
C ALA A 90 9.72 8.42 -1.73
N LEU A 91 9.62 7.83 -0.54
CA LEU A 91 8.86 8.40 0.57
C LEU A 91 9.79 9.29 1.38
N VAL A 92 9.61 10.61 1.24
CA VAL A 92 10.51 11.63 1.79
C VAL A 92 9.89 12.31 3.00
N THR A 93 10.63 12.36 4.11
CA THR A 93 10.30 13.14 5.29
C THR A 93 11.37 14.24 5.42
N LEU A 94 10.93 15.50 5.45
CA LEU A 94 11.80 16.65 5.67
C LEU A 94 11.93 16.95 7.17
N ASP A 95 12.97 17.70 7.54
CA ASP A 95 13.22 18.10 8.95
C ASP A 95 12.10 18.97 9.53
N ASN A 96 11.44 19.78 8.70
CA ASN A 96 10.26 20.55 9.09
C ASN A 96 9.00 19.69 9.30
N GLY A 97 9.09 18.37 9.13
CA GLY A 97 8.00 17.43 9.33
C GLY A 97 7.15 17.18 8.07
N ASN A 98 7.39 17.88 6.96
CA ASN A 98 6.68 17.65 5.71
C ASN A 98 6.97 16.25 5.17
N ARG A 99 5.92 15.59 4.68
CA ARG A 99 5.97 14.21 4.17
C ARG A 99 5.31 14.13 2.82
N PHE A 100 6.00 13.55 1.85
CA PHE A 100 5.47 13.33 0.51
C PHE A 100 6.03 12.04 -0.10
N ALA A 101 5.49 11.69 -1.26
CA ALA A 101 5.96 10.62 -2.12
C ALA A 101 6.22 11.21 -3.51
N VAL A 102 7.36 10.86 -4.12
CA VAL A 102 7.77 11.38 -5.43
C VAL A 102 8.39 10.27 -6.27
N ASN A 103 8.34 10.41 -7.59
CA ASN A 103 9.09 9.54 -8.50
C ASN A 103 10.59 9.61 -8.17
N PHE A 104 11.20 8.47 -7.88
CA PHE A 104 12.60 8.43 -7.47
C PHE A 104 13.54 8.92 -8.57
N ASP A 105 13.19 8.69 -9.84
CA ASP A 105 14.02 9.09 -10.98
C ASP A 105 14.05 10.63 -11.16
N GLU A 106 13.10 11.34 -10.54
CA GLU A 106 13.01 12.81 -10.53
C GLU A 106 13.54 13.41 -9.22
N PHE A 107 14.02 12.57 -8.30
CA PHE A 107 14.39 12.98 -6.95
C PHE A 107 15.90 12.91 -6.71
N ASP A 108 16.53 14.07 -6.60
CA ASP A 108 17.95 14.18 -6.29
C ASP A 108 18.21 14.13 -4.78
N LEU A 109 18.89 13.07 -4.35
CA LEU A 109 19.32 12.87 -2.96
C LEU A 109 20.70 13.44 -2.64
N THR A 110 21.49 13.87 -3.64
CA THR A 110 22.90 14.20 -3.46
C THR A 110 23.13 15.40 -2.54
N THR A 111 22.21 16.36 -2.57
CA THR A 111 22.31 17.60 -1.77
C THR A 111 21.79 17.41 -0.34
N GLY A 112 21.03 16.35 -0.06
CA GLY A 112 20.32 16.18 1.20
C GLY A 112 19.25 17.25 1.45
N TYR A 113 18.86 18.03 0.43
CA TYR A 113 17.95 19.17 0.53
C TYR A 113 16.85 19.08 -0.53
N CYS A 114 15.59 19.27 -0.13
CA CYS A 114 14.47 19.26 -1.05
C CYS A 114 13.36 20.21 -0.58
N SER A 115 12.74 20.92 -1.54
CA SER A 115 11.55 21.75 -1.31
C SER A 115 11.68 22.71 -0.12
N GLY A 116 12.83 23.36 0.01
CA GLY A 116 13.05 24.38 1.05
C GLY A 116 13.51 23.85 2.41
N SER A 117 13.78 22.56 2.57
CA SER A 117 14.24 21.98 3.85
C SER A 117 15.19 20.79 3.65
N MET A 118 15.91 20.42 4.72
CA MET A 118 16.77 19.24 4.74
C MET A 118 15.93 17.97 4.75
N ILE A 119 16.42 16.93 4.08
CA ILE A 119 15.84 15.60 4.07
C ILE A 119 16.25 14.90 5.37
N ARG A 120 15.26 14.54 6.18
CA ARG A 120 15.46 13.76 7.41
C ARG A 120 15.53 12.27 7.15
N GLU A 121 14.63 11.79 6.29
CA GLU A 121 14.46 10.38 5.96
C GLU A 121 13.98 10.29 4.51
N ALA A 122 14.57 9.36 3.75
CA ALA A 122 14.06 8.97 2.44
C ALA A 122 14.06 7.45 2.34
N ILE A 123 12.89 6.88 2.05
CA ILE A 123 12.71 5.43 1.87
C ILE A 123 12.40 5.20 0.41
N ILE A 124 13.22 4.41 -0.26
CA ILE A 124 13.04 4.07 -1.68
C ILE A 124 12.26 2.76 -1.74
N ILE A 125 11.11 2.80 -2.42
CA ILE A 125 10.24 1.64 -2.61
C ILE A 125 10.25 1.26 -4.07
N ASP A 126 10.56 -0.01 -4.34
CA ASP A 126 10.46 -0.62 -5.66
C ASP A 126 9.00 -0.99 -5.95
N VAL A 127 8.30 -0.07 -6.60
CA VAL A 127 6.88 -0.22 -6.94
C VAL A 127 6.70 -1.24 -8.06
N ARG A 128 7.67 -1.36 -8.98
CA ARG A 128 7.63 -2.35 -10.05
C ARG A 128 7.54 -3.77 -9.49
N ASN A 129 8.39 -4.09 -8.51
CA ASN A 129 8.36 -5.40 -7.85
C ASN A 129 7.06 -5.62 -7.06
N LEU A 130 6.54 -4.58 -6.38
CA LEU A 130 5.24 -4.67 -5.70
C LEU A 130 4.09 -4.90 -6.68
N ARG A 131 4.07 -4.22 -7.84
CA ARG A 131 3.07 -4.44 -8.90
C ARG A 131 3.11 -5.88 -9.41
N ALA A 132 4.30 -6.40 -9.71
CA ALA A 132 4.46 -7.78 -10.17
C ALA A 132 3.99 -8.79 -9.12
N ARG A 133 4.32 -8.57 -7.85
CA ARG A 133 3.85 -9.42 -6.74
C ARG A 133 2.33 -9.41 -6.61
N ILE A 134 1.70 -8.23 -6.62
CA ILE A 134 0.24 -8.12 -6.51
C ILE A 134 -0.46 -8.71 -7.73
N ALA A 135 0.07 -8.54 -8.94
CA ALA A 135 -0.48 -9.18 -10.13
C ALA A 135 -0.51 -10.71 -9.98
N ARG A 136 0.60 -11.30 -9.51
CA ARG A 136 0.67 -12.73 -9.24
C ARG A 136 -0.31 -13.19 -8.16
N MET A 137 -0.42 -12.46 -7.05
CA MET A 137 -1.36 -12.79 -5.97
C MET A 137 -2.82 -12.72 -6.44
N ILE A 138 -3.13 -11.79 -7.35
CA ILE A 138 -4.45 -11.70 -7.99
C ILE A 138 -4.71 -12.92 -8.88
N GLU A 139 -3.74 -13.32 -9.71
CA GLU A 139 -3.84 -14.50 -10.58
C GLU A 139 -4.04 -15.78 -9.75
N ASP A 140 -3.23 -15.95 -8.70
CA ASP A 140 -3.33 -17.08 -7.77
C ASP A 140 -4.69 -17.09 -7.04
N ALA A 141 -5.22 -15.91 -6.66
CA ALA A 141 -6.55 -15.81 -6.07
C ALA A 141 -7.65 -16.16 -7.07
N ALA A 142 -7.54 -15.72 -8.33
CA ALA A 142 -8.53 -16.02 -9.37
C ALA A 142 -8.59 -17.52 -9.70
N ALA A 143 -7.45 -18.21 -9.64
CA ALA A 143 -7.39 -19.67 -9.80
C ALA A 143 -8.14 -20.43 -8.69
N VAL A 144 -8.25 -19.84 -7.49
CA VAL A 144 -8.98 -20.40 -6.34
C VAL A 144 -10.47 -20.03 -6.38
N VAL A 145 -10.86 -18.93 -7.03
CA VAL A 145 -12.25 -18.41 -7.13
C VAL A 145 -13.07 -19.08 -8.25
N GLY A 146 -12.67 -20.27 -8.71
CA GLY A 146 -13.54 -21.15 -9.51
C GLY A 146 -14.78 -21.65 -8.75
N GLU A 147 -14.87 -21.39 -7.43
CA GLU A 147 -16.04 -21.70 -6.61
C GLU A 147 -16.88 -20.43 -6.37
N PRO A 148 -18.16 -20.40 -6.76
CA PRO A 148 -19.05 -19.29 -6.48
C PRO A 148 -19.18 -19.08 -4.96
N ASP A 149 -19.22 -17.81 -4.56
CA ASP A 149 -19.44 -17.40 -3.17
C ASP A 149 -20.92 -17.66 -2.84
N ASP A 150 -21.22 -18.80 -2.22
CA ASP A 150 -22.55 -19.06 -1.65
C ASP A 150 -22.78 -18.03 -0.53
N GLY A 151 -23.66 -17.08 -0.81
CA GLY A 151 -24.01 -16.01 0.10
C GLY A 151 -24.69 -16.55 1.36
N GLU A 152 -24.06 -16.28 2.51
CA GLU A 152 -24.71 -16.10 3.81
C GLU A 152 -24.26 -14.77 4.44
#